data_AF-A0A957JAE2-F1
#
_entry.id   AF-A0A957JAE2-F1
#
_cell.length_a   1.000
_cell.length_b   1.000
_cell.length_c   1.000
_cell.angle_alpha   90.00
_cell.angle_beta   90.00
_cell.angle_gamma   90.00
#
_symmetry.space_group_name_H-M   'P 1'
#
loop_
_entity.id
_entity.type
_entity.pdbx_description
1 polymer ?
#
loop_
_entity_poly.entity_id
_entity_poly.type
_entity_poly.pdbx_seq_one_letter_code
_entity_poly.pdbx_strand_id
1 'polypeptide(L)'
;AQIGQTWLNYLIEKRTILWWGGIGNSTEHTVYLRLKQGIPAPASGSMALNGKVVAEQIGSQIFIDGWAMIAPGDPELAADLARRAASVSHDGEAIYGAQLLAAMEAQAFVESDVDKLLDVGLSVIPADSIIYRMVNEIRGWHAAEPDWRAARELIAAHYGYDKYGGNCHMVPNHGLIIHGLLYGEDDFQRSMMIVNTSGWDTDCNAGNLGCLLGIKNGLGTLATGPDWLGPIADRLYLPTADGGRAISDAVRESYEVVNIARRMRDLPPLAPKKGARFHFELPGSVQGFMLEDSIACRGTATVANVAGHSQTGSRSLAIRCQQLATGRYARVATPTFIPNKAVADFFSGEGYALLASPTLYNGQTIRAAVQADATNPGPLTAALFIQQYGPDDELLTVYGPTVTLAPGEEHSYTWPLLLDSQAPIAQVGLEVRGAPAGSGTIYLDYLTWDGMADLTLTRPDYPGTIWQRAWVNGVDEHWHQAPEAFRLIQNYGCGLFMHGSRDWTDYEVSASLTPHLAKRAGLAARVQGMRRYYALLLGPDGAAQLVKALDGDTVLAAADIGWRWGGSYDLRLRVQGNQIQGWVDGQLLFDLVDNDDPLSGGAIALVIEEGRLGTNEVRIKPAEIAANGAN
;
A
#
# COMPACT_ATOMS: atom_id res chain seq x y z
N ALA A 1 -4.19 13.85 17.55
CA ALA A 1 -2.97 13.14 18.03
C ALA A 1 -2.72 11.82 17.28
N GLN A 2 -3.57 10.79 17.39
CA GLN A 2 -3.33 9.45 16.79
C GLN A 2 -3.03 9.47 15.28
N ILE A 3 -3.77 10.23 14.46
CA ILE A 3 -3.51 10.33 13.01
C ILE A 3 -2.11 10.88 12.72
N GLY A 4 -1.63 11.85 13.50
CA GLY A 4 -0.25 12.35 13.41
C GLY A 4 0.80 11.31 13.80
N GLN A 5 0.49 10.38 14.71
CA GLN A 5 1.37 9.25 15.01
C GLN A 5 1.44 8.26 13.84
N THR A 6 0.32 8.02 13.16
CA THR A 6 0.29 7.24 11.91
C THR A 6 1.23 7.81 10.86
N TRP A 7 1.27 9.14 10.69
CA TRP A 7 2.22 9.80 9.78
C TRP A 7 3.67 9.47 10.16
N LEU A 8 4.04 9.60 11.44
CA LEU A 8 5.39 9.28 11.92
C LEU A 8 5.74 7.79 11.81
N ASN A 9 4.75 6.90 11.80
CA ASN A 9 4.97 5.46 11.65
C ASN A 9 5.13 5.04 10.19
N TYR A 10 4.32 5.58 9.27
CA TYR A 10 4.30 5.13 7.87
C TYR A 10 5.15 5.97 6.92
N LEU A 11 5.45 7.22 7.26
CA LEU A 11 6.24 8.10 6.38
C LEU A 11 7.72 8.02 6.73
N ILE A 12 8.53 7.87 5.68
CA ILE A 12 9.98 7.97 5.76
C ILE A 12 10.37 9.30 5.12
N GLU A 13 11.02 10.14 5.93
CA GLU A 13 11.43 11.48 5.55
C GLU A 13 12.14 11.49 4.19
N LYS A 14 11.71 12.36 3.27
CA LYS A 14 12.27 12.56 1.92
C LYS A 14 12.24 11.34 1.00
N ARG A 15 11.43 10.32 1.31
CA ARG A 15 11.36 9.09 0.49
C ARG A 15 9.94 8.65 0.14
N THR A 16 8.99 8.76 1.07
CA THR A 16 7.61 8.27 0.87
C THR A 16 6.69 9.37 0.32
N ILE A 17 5.39 9.10 0.29
CA ILE A 17 4.29 9.81 -0.40
C ILE A 17 4.10 11.33 -0.20
N LEU A 18 4.85 12.02 0.67
CA LEU A 18 4.68 13.47 0.80
C LEU A 18 5.41 14.21 -0.32
N TRP A 19 4.89 15.36 -0.73
CA TRP A 19 5.70 16.31 -1.49
C TRP A 19 6.74 16.95 -0.56
N TRP A 20 8.01 16.56 -0.70
CA TRP A 20 9.10 17.00 0.17
C TRP A 20 9.65 18.40 -0.17
N GLY A 21 8.77 19.37 -0.47
CA GLY A 21 9.11 20.71 -0.97
C GLY A 21 9.72 21.71 0.01
N GLY A 22 9.82 21.37 1.31
CA GLY A 22 10.55 22.13 2.33
C GLY A 22 9.64 22.90 3.30
N ILE A 23 10.22 23.33 4.42
CA ILE A 23 9.50 24.07 5.47
C ILE A 23 9.00 25.43 4.95
N GLY A 24 7.72 25.74 5.19
CA GLY A 24 7.06 26.97 4.73
C GLY A 24 6.65 26.97 3.26
N ASN A 25 6.95 25.90 2.51
CA ASN A 25 6.63 25.75 1.09
C ASN A 25 5.68 24.57 0.84
N SER A 26 6.03 23.39 1.37
CA SER A 26 5.16 22.21 1.43
C SER A 26 4.51 22.11 2.80
N THR A 27 3.18 22.01 2.83
CA THR A 27 2.41 21.95 4.06
C THR A 27 2.69 20.68 4.83
N GLU A 28 2.62 19.53 4.17
CA GLU A 28 2.83 18.23 4.78
C GLU A 28 4.28 18.02 5.21
N HIS A 29 5.26 18.48 4.42
CA HIS A 29 6.66 18.43 4.84
C HIS A 29 6.87 19.32 6.09
N THR A 30 6.35 20.54 6.09
CA THR A 30 6.42 21.44 7.25
C THR A 30 5.88 20.75 8.50
N VAL A 31 4.68 20.18 8.38
CA VAL A 31 3.95 19.52 9.47
C VAL A 31 4.66 18.26 9.94
N TYR A 32 5.18 17.44 9.02
CA TYR A 32 5.94 16.24 9.36
C TYR A 32 7.15 16.57 10.24
N LEU A 33 7.89 17.63 9.91
CA LEU A 33 9.00 18.10 10.75
C LEU A 33 8.54 18.61 12.11
N ARG A 34 7.37 19.27 12.20
CA ARG A 34 6.77 19.68 13.48
C ARG A 34 6.38 18.48 14.34
N LEU A 35 5.76 17.46 13.75
CA LEU A 35 5.43 16.20 14.41
C LEU A 35 6.69 15.51 14.94
N LYS A 36 7.77 15.45 14.14
CA LYS A 36 9.09 14.92 14.58
C LYS A 36 9.70 15.72 15.73
N GLN A 37 9.45 17.04 15.79
CA GLN A 37 9.88 17.90 16.89
C GLN A 37 8.96 17.83 18.12
N GLY A 38 7.97 16.93 18.12
CA GLY A 38 7.09 16.70 19.26
C GLY A 38 5.91 17.67 19.34
N ILE A 39 5.61 18.44 18.29
CA ILE A 39 4.43 19.32 18.24
C ILE A 39 3.25 18.48 17.74
N PRO A 40 2.23 18.20 18.57
CA PRO A 40 1.14 17.32 18.19
C PRO A 40 0.08 18.03 17.34
N ALA A 41 -0.69 17.26 16.57
CA ALA A 41 -1.92 17.74 15.96
C ALA A 41 -2.98 18.09 17.03
N PRO A 42 -3.73 19.21 16.88
CA PRO A 42 -3.81 20.04 15.67
C PRO A 42 -2.79 21.19 15.60
N ALA A 43 -2.00 21.44 16.65
CA ALA A 43 -1.04 22.54 16.65
C ALA A 43 -0.02 22.45 15.51
N SER A 44 0.36 21.23 15.12
CA SER A 44 1.25 20.97 13.98
C SER A 44 0.76 21.53 12.65
N GLY A 45 -0.56 21.51 12.40
CA GLY A 45 -1.19 22.01 11.18
C GLY A 45 -1.69 23.45 11.28
N SER A 46 -1.69 24.04 12.48
CA SER A 46 -2.35 25.30 12.75
C SER A 46 -1.79 26.49 11.96
N MET A 47 -2.69 27.39 11.59
CA MET A 47 -2.36 28.66 10.95
C MET A 47 -1.49 29.56 11.84
N ALA A 48 -1.66 29.44 13.17
CA ALA A 48 -0.85 30.18 14.15
C ALA A 48 0.65 29.85 14.05
N LEU A 49 0.99 28.60 13.70
CA LEU A 49 2.38 28.15 13.60
C LEU A 49 2.94 28.25 12.18
N ASN A 50 2.10 27.99 11.18
CA ASN A 50 2.53 27.83 9.79
C ASN A 50 2.17 29.02 8.89
N GLY A 51 1.34 29.94 9.36
CA GLY A 51 0.76 31.02 8.56
C GLY A 51 -0.36 30.53 7.65
N LYS A 52 -1.21 31.47 7.21
CA LYS A 52 -2.40 31.18 6.39
C LYS A 52 -2.08 30.45 5.08
N VAL A 53 -1.08 30.95 4.36
CA VAL A 53 -0.68 30.43 3.06
C VAL A 53 -0.30 28.94 3.12
N VAL A 54 0.40 28.51 4.16
CA VAL A 54 0.81 27.11 4.29
C VAL A 54 -0.35 26.26 4.81
N ALA A 55 -1.08 26.75 5.81
CA ALA A 55 -2.16 25.96 6.42
C ALA A 55 -3.37 25.73 5.49
N GLU A 56 -3.57 26.57 4.46
CA GLU A 56 -4.71 26.50 3.53
C GLU A 56 -4.38 25.95 2.12
N GLN A 57 -3.28 25.21 1.97
CA GLN A 57 -3.02 24.46 0.74
C GLN A 57 -4.01 23.29 0.57
N ILE A 58 -4.07 22.74 -0.65
CA ILE A 58 -5.04 21.73 -1.11
C ILE A 58 -4.93 20.37 -0.42
N GLY A 59 -3.79 20.10 0.23
CA GLY A 59 -3.44 18.78 0.76
C GLY A 59 -4.50 18.13 1.64
N SER A 60 -5.20 18.90 2.47
CA SER A 60 -6.27 18.38 3.33
C SER A 60 -7.42 17.72 2.59
N GLN A 61 -7.61 17.98 1.31
CA GLN A 61 -8.64 17.34 0.49
C GLN A 61 -8.11 16.09 -0.22
N ILE A 62 -6.82 16.02 -0.52
CA ILE A 62 -6.22 14.91 -1.29
C ILE A 62 -6.39 13.56 -0.59
N PHE A 63 -6.37 13.54 0.75
CA PHE A 63 -6.31 12.29 1.53
C PHE A 63 -7.59 12.00 2.34
N ILE A 64 -8.74 12.62 2.03
CA ILE A 64 -9.93 12.49 2.90
C ILE A 64 -10.95 11.44 2.49
N ASP A 65 -10.92 10.97 1.25
CA ASP A 65 -11.97 10.10 0.70
C ASP A 65 -12.15 8.83 1.54
N GLY A 66 -11.04 8.26 2.04
CA GLY A 66 -11.07 7.07 2.90
C GLY A 66 -11.87 7.26 4.20
N TRP A 67 -11.96 8.48 4.74
CA TRP A 67 -12.77 8.75 5.93
C TRP A 67 -14.27 8.78 5.63
N ALA A 68 -14.65 9.21 4.41
CA ALA A 68 -16.02 9.12 3.94
C ALA A 68 -16.44 7.66 3.70
N MET A 69 -15.55 6.87 3.09
CA MET A 69 -15.84 5.46 2.76
C MET A 69 -16.04 4.56 3.99
N ILE A 70 -15.54 4.92 5.17
CA ILE A 70 -15.81 4.18 6.42
C ILE A 70 -17.11 4.61 7.13
N ALA A 71 -17.71 5.72 6.68
CA ALA A 71 -18.92 6.33 7.23
C ALA A 71 -20.08 6.41 6.20
N PRO A 72 -20.40 5.33 5.44
CA PRO A 72 -21.44 5.39 4.42
C PRO A 72 -22.81 5.74 5.03
N GLY A 73 -23.47 6.75 4.46
CA GLY A 73 -24.75 7.29 4.92
C GLY A 73 -24.68 8.13 6.20
N ASP A 74 -23.48 8.47 6.69
CA ASP A 74 -23.26 9.26 7.91
C ASP A 74 -22.34 10.46 7.63
N PRO A 75 -22.88 11.54 7.03
CA PRO A 75 -22.10 12.71 6.64
C PRO A 75 -21.50 13.48 7.83
N GLU A 76 -22.14 13.46 9.00
CA GLU A 76 -21.64 14.12 10.21
C GLU A 76 -20.38 13.43 10.74
N LEU A 77 -20.39 12.10 10.81
CA LEU A 77 -19.22 11.31 11.18
C LEU A 77 -18.07 11.50 10.18
N ALA A 78 -18.37 11.46 8.88
CA ALA A 78 -17.38 11.68 7.83
C ALA A 78 -16.73 13.06 7.96
N ALA A 79 -17.52 14.12 8.18
CA ALA A 79 -17.02 15.47 8.38
C ALA A 79 -16.16 15.60 9.64
N ASP A 80 -16.52 14.96 10.77
CA ASP A 80 -15.68 15.00 11.98
C ASP A 80 -14.35 14.25 11.77
N LEU A 81 -14.37 13.08 11.12
CA LEU A 81 -13.15 12.33 10.81
C LEU A 81 -12.24 13.10 9.86
N ALA A 82 -12.80 13.66 8.78
CA ALA A 82 -12.07 14.49 7.83
C ALA A 82 -11.48 15.73 8.51
N ARG A 83 -12.22 16.42 9.39
CA ARG A 83 -11.72 17.55 10.19
C ARG A 83 -10.53 17.13 11.05
N ARG A 84 -10.62 16.01 11.77
CA ARG A 84 -9.53 15.50 12.61
C ARG A 84 -8.29 15.16 11.78
N ALA A 85 -8.47 14.53 10.61
CA ALA A 85 -7.39 14.17 9.71
C ALA A 85 -6.73 15.41 9.08
N ALA A 86 -7.52 16.31 8.51
CA ALA A 86 -7.06 17.56 7.93
C ALA A 86 -6.31 18.42 8.95
N SER A 87 -6.80 18.51 10.19
CA SER A 87 -6.17 19.31 11.26
C SER A 87 -4.76 18.85 11.66
N VAL A 88 -4.31 17.67 11.20
CA VAL A 88 -2.92 17.25 11.38
C VAL A 88 -1.98 18.21 10.66
N SER A 89 -2.33 18.63 9.45
CA SER A 89 -1.48 19.43 8.56
C SER A 89 -2.05 20.78 8.13
N HIS A 90 -3.36 20.98 8.24
CA HIS A 90 -4.06 22.12 7.67
C HIS A 90 -4.96 22.82 8.71
N ASP A 91 -5.43 24.01 8.36
CA ASP A 91 -6.33 24.84 9.17
C ASP A 91 -7.26 25.66 8.24
N GLY A 92 -8.27 26.33 8.81
CA GLY A 92 -9.12 27.27 8.07
C GLY A 92 -9.90 26.64 6.89
N GLU A 93 -9.91 27.33 5.74
CA GLU A 93 -10.70 26.92 4.56
C GLU A 93 -10.30 25.53 4.02
N ALA A 94 -9.06 25.12 4.23
CA ALA A 94 -8.59 23.77 3.88
C ALA A 94 -9.31 22.67 4.67
N ILE A 95 -9.64 22.91 5.94
CA ILE A 95 -10.45 21.96 6.72
C ILE A 95 -11.89 21.95 6.20
N TYR A 96 -12.47 23.11 5.88
CA TYR A 96 -13.86 23.18 5.42
C TYR A 96 -14.08 22.48 4.07
N GLY A 97 -13.16 22.66 3.11
CA GLY A 97 -13.22 21.94 1.82
C GLY A 97 -13.17 20.42 2.02
N ALA A 98 -12.31 19.94 2.93
CA ALA A 98 -12.22 18.53 3.28
C ALA A 98 -13.49 17.98 3.95
N GLN A 99 -14.08 18.73 4.88
CA GLN A 99 -15.33 18.34 5.55
C GLN A 99 -16.51 18.26 4.58
N LEU A 100 -16.65 19.27 3.72
CA LEU A 100 -17.72 19.33 2.72
C LEU A 100 -17.65 18.12 1.79
N LEU A 101 -16.48 17.84 1.22
CA LEU A 101 -16.29 16.72 0.30
C LEU A 101 -16.53 15.37 0.98
N ALA A 102 -15.97 15.15 2.18
CA ALA A 102 -16.16 13.90 2.91
C ALA A 102 -17.64 13.66 3.26
N ALA A 103 -18.39 14.70 3.63
CA ALA A 103 -19.82 14.60 3.88
C ALA A 103 -20.60 14.25 2.61
N MET A 104 -20.26 14.88 1.48
CA MET A 104 -20.86 14.56 0.18
C MET A 104 -20.62 13.09 -0.21
N GLU A 105 -19.39 12.61 -0.12
CA GLU A 105 -19.03 11.24 -0.46
C GLU A 105 -19.69 10.19 0.44
N ALA A 106 -19.74 10.46 1.75
CA ALA A 106 -20.44 9.60 2.69
C ALA A 106 -21.94 9.51 2.38
N GLN A 107 -22.56 10.65 2.06
CA GLN A 107 -23.98 10.72 1.70
C GLN A 107 -24.26 10.10 0.33
N ALA A 108 -23.30 10.14 -0.60
CA ALA A 108 -23.44 9.62 -1.96
C ALA A 108 -23.71 8.10 -2.03
N PHE A 109 -23.42 7.36 -0.97
CA PHE A 109 -23.80 5.94 -0.86
C PHE A 109 -25.32 5.71 -0.79
N VAL A 110 -26.11 6.72 -0.41
CA VAL A 110 -27.57 6.59 -0.21
C VAL A 110 -28.39 7.70 -0.87
N GLU A 111 -27.76 8.71 -1.48
CA GLU A 111 -28.39 9.80 -2.21
C GLU A 111 -27.61 10.09 -3.50
N SER A 112 -28.32 10.27 -4.61
CA SER A 112 -27.74 10.46 -5.93
C SER A 112 -28.03 11.84 -6.53
N ASP A 113 -28.82 12.69 -5.87
CA ASP A 113 -29.09 14.04 -6.32
C ASP A 113 -27.94 14.99 -5.93
N VAL A 114 -27.30 15.60 -6.94
CA VAL A 114 -26.11 16.45 -6.75
C VAL A 114 -26.42 17.68 -5.88
N ASP A 115 -27.58 18.31 -6.06
CA ASP A 115 -27.94 19.50 -5.29
C ASP A 115 -28.15 19.16 -3.81
N LYS A 116 -28.79 18.02 -3.51
CA LYS A 116 -28.91 17.55 -2.12
C LYS A 116 -27.56 17.18 -1.50
N LEU A 117 -26.65 16.57 -2.27
CA LEU A 117 -25.30 16.27 -1.78
C LEU A 117 -24.57 17.57 -1.43
N LEU A 118 -24.65 18.59 -2.29
CA LEU A 118 -24.10 19.92 -2.02
C LEU A 118 -24.74 20.55 -0.78
N ASP A 119 -26.06 20.47 -0.60
CA ASP A 119 -26.75 20.99 0.58
C ASP A 119 -26.27 20.29 1.87
N VAL A 120 -26.06 18.97 1.83
CA VAL A 120 -25.49 18.19 2.95
C VAL A 120 -24.05 18.63 3.24
N GLY A 121 -23.20 18.74 2.22
CA GLY A 121 -21.82 19.20 2.37
C GLY A 121 -21.73 20.63 2.95
N LEU A 122 -22.63 21.52 2.54
CA LEU A 122 -22.70 22.89 3.05
C LEU A 122 -23.19 22.95 4.51
N SER A 123 -24.00 21.97 4.95
CA SER A 123 -24.55 21.94 6.31
C SER A 123 -23.51 21.69 7.41
N VAL A 124 -22.35 21.12 7.06
CA VAL A 124 -21.29 20.74 8.02
C VAL A 124 -20.16 21.77 8.14
N ILE A 125 -20.25 22.89 7.42
CA ILE A 125 -19.25 23.96 7.44
C ILE A 125 -19.87 25.33 7.81
N PRO A 126 -19.06 26.31 8.26
CA PRO A 126 -19.57 27.64 8.59
C PRO A 126 -20.14 28.37 7.36
N ALA A 127 -21.31 28.98 7.52
CA ALA A 127 -22.01 29.72 6.45
C ALA A 127 -21.30 31.00 5.99
N ASP A 128 -20.37 31.51 6.80
CA ASP A 128 -19.53 32.67 6.50
C ASP A 128 -18.16 32.29 5.90
N SER A 129 -17.87 31.00 5.73
CA SER A 129 -16.63 30.53 5.10
C SER A 129 -16.57 30.84 3.60
N ILE A 130 -15.36 30.93 3.07
CA ILE A 130 -15.12 31.15 1.64
C ILE A 130 -15.64 29.97 0.83
N ILE A 131 -15.38 28.73 1.28
CA ILE A 131 -15.89 27.52 0.63
C ILE A 131 -17.41 27.54 0.50
N TYR A 132 -18.13 27.88 1.58
CA TYR A 132 -19.60 27.96 1.56
C TYR A 132 -20.12 28.96 0.52
N ARG A 133 -19.51 30.16 0.47
CA ARG A 133 -19.89 31.20 -0.51
C ARG A 133 -19.59 30.75 -1.94
N MET A 134 -18.40 30.23 -2.18
CA MET A 134 -17.93 29.81 -3.49
C MET A 134 -18.85 28.74 -4.11
N VAL A 135 -19.23 27.72 -3.33
CA VAL A 135 -20.14 26.66 -3.81
C VAL A 135 -21.48 27.25 -4.26
N ASN A 136 -22.06 28.15 -3.46
CA ASN A 136 -23.33 28.79 -3.81
C ASN A 136 -23.24 29.70 -5.04
N GLU A 137 -22.13 30.44 -5.19
CA GLU A 137 -21.88 31.25 -6.39
C GLU A 137 -21.71 30.39 -7.64
N ILE A 138 -20.97 29.27 -7.55
CA ILE A 138 -20.80 28.34 -8.67
C ILE A 138 -22.15 27.71 -9.07
N ARG A 139 -23.02 27.34 -8.10
CA ARG A 139 -24.39 26.89 -8.41
C ARG A 139 -25.19 27.97 -9.15
N GLY A 140 -25.06 29.23 -8.72
CA GLY A 140 -25.69 30.37 -9.38
C GLY A 140 -25.18 30.59 -10.80
N TRP A 141 -23.86 30.49 -11.02
CA TRP A 141 -23.26 30.60 -12.35
C TRP A 141 -23.67 29.44 -13.25
N HIS A 142 -23.71 28.22 -12.73
CA HIS A 142 -24.20 27.05 -13.47
C HIS A 142 -25.65 27.24 -13.97
N ALA A 143 -26.52 27.83 -13.14
CA ALA A 143 -27.88 28.12 -13.55
C ALA A 143 -28.01 29.23 -14.60
N ALA A 144 -27.05 30.16 -14.66
CA ALA A 144 -27.11 31.35 -15.51
C ALA A 144 -26.29 31.24 -16.81
N GLU A 145 -25.24 30.42 -16.82
CA GLU A 145 -24.25 30.31 -17.90
C GLU A 145 -24.06 28.84 -18.29
N PRO A 146 -24.61 28.38 -19.43
CA PRO A 146 -24.46 26.98 -19.85
C PRO A 146 -23.06 26.63 -20.39
N ASP A 147 -22.24 27.61 -20.79
CA ASP A 147 -20.86 27.33 -21.21
C ASP A 147 -19.93 27.20 -20.00
N TRP A 148 -19.51 25.97 -19.72
CA TRP A 148 -18.56 25.69 -18.63
C TRP A 148 -17.26 26.48 -18.76
N ARG A 149 -16.83 26.83 -19.97
CA ARG A 149 -15.61 27.64 -20.17
C ARG A 149 -15.80 29.06 -19.67
N ALA A 150 -16.94 29.68 -19.95
CA ALA A 150 -17.27 30.99 -19.45
C ALA A 150 -17.40 30.98 -17.91
N ALA A 151 -18.02 29.94 -17.34
CA ALA A 151 -18.09 29.78 -15.88
C ALA A 151 -16.73 29.52 -15.22
N ARG A 152 -15.82 28.81 -15.88
CA ARG A 152 -14.42 28.72 -15.43
C ARG A 152 -13.83 30.13 -15.34
N GLU A 153 -13.97 30.96 -16.36
CA GLU A 153 -13.41 32.33 -16.30
C GLU A 153 -13.98 33.15 -15.13
N LEU A 154 -15.24 32.92 -14.73
CA LEU A 154 -15.79 33.49 -13.49
C LEU A 154 -15.08 32.95 -12.24
N ILE A 155 -14.84 31.64 -12.15
CA ILE A 155 -14.06 31.04 -11.04
C ILE A 155 -12.64 31.62 -11.01
N ALA A 156 -11.96 31.75 -12.15
CA ALA A 156 -10.64 32.37 -12.20
C ALA A 156 -10.71 33.85 -11.74
N ALA A 157 -11.69 34.61 -12.22
CA ALA A 157 -11.87 36.02 -11.90
C ALA A 157 -12.24 36.28 -10.44
N HIS A 158 -12.86 35.33 -9.72
CA HIS A 158 -13.30 35.48 -8.33
C HIS A 158 -12.47 34.70 -7.31
N TYR A 159 -11.92 33.55 -7.71
CA TYR A 159 -11.27 32.57 -6.82
C TYR A 159 -9.93 32.03 -7.34
N GLY A 160 -9.38 32.59 -8.43
CA GLY A 160 -8.11 32.14 -9.02
C GLY A 160 -6.89 32.20 -8.09
N TYR A 161 -5.82 31.50 -8.50
CA TYR A 161 -4.54 31.45 -7.78
C TYR A 161 -3.92 32.84 -7.53
N ASP A 162 -4.27 33.86 -8.33
CA ASP A 162 -3.84 35.25 -8.14
C ASP A 162 -4.37 35.87 -6.83
N LYS A 163 -5.41 35.27 -6.22
CA LYS A 163 -6.09 35.78 -5.03
C LYS A 163 -5.69 35.07 -3.75
N TYR A 164 -5.05 33.90 -3.88
CA TYR A 164 -4.66 33.05 -2.78
C TYR A 164 -3.16 32.75 -2.88
N GLY A 165 -2.42 32.97 -1.80
CA GLY A 165 -0.98 32.69 -1.79
C GLY A 165 -0.68 31.19 -1.77
N GLY A 166 0.59 30.83 -1.98
CA GLY A 166 1.07 29.44 -1.94
C GLY A 166 1.19 28.83 -3.33
N ASN A 167 1.48 27.52 -3.39
CA ASN A 167 1.69 26.83 -4.66
C ASN A 167 0.39 26.21 -5.19
N CYS A 168 -0.35 25.52 -4.33
CA CYS A 168 -1.60 24.85 -4.66
C CYS A 168 -2.63 25.13 -3.54
N HIS A 169 -3.37 26.23 -3.64
CA HIS A 169 -4.32 26.63 -2.60
C HIS A 169 -5.61 25.82 -2.67
N MET A 170 -6.26 25.58 -1.51
CA MET A 170 -7.51 24.82 -1.42
C MET A 170 -8.63 25.42 -2.28
N VAL A 171 -8.96 26.69 -2.04
CA VAL A 171 -10.19 27.32 -2.56
C VAL A 171 -10.35 27.20 -4.08
N PRO A 172 -9.39 27.65 -4.93
CA PRO A 172 -9.54 27.54 -6.38
C PRO A 172 -9.76 26.10 -6.87
N ASN A 173 -9.02 25.14 -6.31
CA ASN A 173 -9.08 23.73 -6.68
C ASN A 173 -10.41 23.08 -6.26
N HIS A 174 -10.86 23.36 -5.04
CA HIS A 174 -12.18 22.93 -4.58
C HIS A 174 -13.29 23.50 -5.47
N GLY A 175 -13.16 24.75 -5.93
CA GLY A 175 -14.06 25.35 -6.91
C GLY A 175 -14.11 24.57 -8.23
N LEU A 176 -12.98 24.04 -8.71
CA LEU A 176 -12.96 23.23 -9.93
C LEU A 176 -13.62 21.86 -9.76
N ILE A 177 -13.61 21.27 -8.57
CA ILE A 177 -14.36 20.03 -8.28
C ILE A 177 -15.86 20.29 -8.40
N ILE A 178 -16.37 21.33 -7.75
CA ILE A 178 -17.79 21.70 -7.81
C ILE A 178 -18.19 22.07 -9.24
N HIS A 179 -17.32 22.79 -9.95
CA HIS A 179 -17.51 23.13 -11.35
C HIS A 179 -17.62 21.89 -12.25
N GLY A 180 -16.66 20.96 -12.14
CA GLY A 180 -16.66 19.71 -12.90
C GLY A 180 -17.86 18.83 -12.57
N LEU A 181 -18.28 18.79 -11.29
CA LEU A 181 -19.46 18.05 -10.84
C LEU A 181 -20.76 18.58 -11.48
N LEU A 182 -20.95 19.90 -11.51
CA LEU A 182 -22.17 20.52 -12.03
C LEU A 182 -22.26 20.46 -13.55
N TYR A 183 -21.19 20.86 -14.26
CA TYR A 183 -21.17 20.86 -15.74
C TYR A 183 -20.89 19.49 -16.37
N GLY A 184 -20.54 18.51 -15.54
CA GLY A 184 -20.32 17.12 -15.92
C GLY A 184 -21.60 16.39 -16.33
N GLU A 185 -22.79 16.96 -16.06
CA GLU A 185 -24.10 16.39 -16.44
C GLU A 185 -24.28 14.93 -15.98
N ASP A 186 -23.71 14.61 -14.81
CA ASP A 186 -23.67 13.25 -14.23
C ASP A 186 -22.93 12.19 -15.07
N ASP A 187 -22.13 12.60 -16.05
CA ASP A 187 -21.29 11.74 -16.88
C ASP A 187 -19.83 11.76 -16.40
N PHE A 188 -19.28 10.59 -16.07
CA PHE A 188 -17.93 10.47 -15.53
C PHE A 188 -16.87 10.98 -16.51
N GLN A 189 -16.94 10.57 -17.78
CA GLN A 189 -15.96 10.98 -18.80
C GLN A 189 -15.98 12.51 -19.01
N ARG A 190 -17.17 13.12 -19.08
CA ARG A 190 -17.36 14.55 -19.25
C ARG A 190 -16.85 15.31 -18.03
N SER A 191 -17.18 14.84 -16.83
CA SER A 191 -16.70 15.42 -15.57
C SER A 191 -15.17 15.42 -15.51
N MET A 192 -14.54 14.28 -15.82
CA MET A 192 -13.08 14.14 -15.86
C MET A 192 -12.45 15.04 -16.93
N MET A 193 -13.07 15.14 -18.12
CA MET A 193 -12.62 16.04 -19.17
C MET A 193 -12.66 17.51 -18.72
N ILE A 194 -13.77 17.96 -18.12
CA ILE A 194 -13.96 19.35 -17.69
C ILE A 194 -12.96 19.71 -16.59
N VAL A 195 -12.89 18.89 -15.53
CA VAL A 195 -12.02 19.18 -14.38
C VAL A 195 -10.55 19.19 -14.79
N ASN A 196 -10.11 18.26 -15.64
CA ASN A 196 -8.71 18.21 -16.12
C ASN A 196 -8.38 19.36 -17.06
N THR A 197 -9.30 19.73 -17.95
CA THR A 197 -9.08 20.85 -18.89
C THR A 197 -9.10 22.20 -18.17
N SER A 198 -9.73 22.28 -17.01
CA SER A 198 -9.77 23.50 -16.20
C SER A 198 -8.42 23.84 -15.54
N GLY A 199 -7.44 22.93 -15.55
CA GLY A 199 -6.07 23.19 -15.10
C GLY A 199 -5.92 23.29 -13.58
N TRP A 200 -4.93 24.09 -13.13
CA TRP A 200 -4.46 24.11 -11.74
C TRP A 200 -3.99 22.73 -11.29
N ASP A 201 -4.41 22.24 -10.12
CA ASP A 201 -3.91 20.98 -9.56
C ASP A 201 -4.75 19.79 -10.05
N THR A 202 -4.45 19.34 -11.28
CA THR A 202 -5.35 18.46 -12.04
C THR A 202 -5.51 17.07 -11.43
N ASP A 203 -4.46 16.52 -10.82
CA ASP A 203 -4.49 15.17 -10.25
C ASP A 203 -5.38 15.09 -9.01
N CYS A 204 -5.28 16.05 -8.09
CA CYS A 204 -6.16 16.08 -6.91
C CYS A 204 -7.62 16.34 -7.30
N ASN A 205 -7.86 17.29 -8.20
CA ASN A 205 -9.22 17.65 -8.60
C ASN A 205 -9.92 16.47 -9.31
N ALA A 206 -9.20 15.78 -10.20
CA ALA A 206 -9.69 14.58 -10.86
C ALA A 206 -9.90 13.42 -9.88
N GLY A 207 -8.96 13.21 -8.96
CA GLY A 207 -9.01 12.13 -7.98
C GLY A 207 -10.25 12.23 -7.09
N ASN A 208 -10.46 13.38 -6.45
CA ASN A 208 -11.59 13.62 -5.57
C ASN A 208 -12.94 13.61 -6.33
N LEU A 209 -13.05 14.30 -7.46
CA LEU A 209 -14.28 14.29 -8.26
C LEU A 209 -14.59 12.88 -8.79
N GLY A 210 -13.57 12.16 -9.24
CA GLY A 210 -13.69 10.77 -9.70
C GLY A 210 -14.12 9.83 -8.58
N CYS A 211 -13.62 10.03 -7.36
CA CYS A 211 -14.05 9.28 -6.18
C CYS A 211 -15.55 9.49 -5.90
N LEU A 212 -15.98 10.75 -5.76
CA LEU A 212 -17.38 11.09 -5.52
C LEU A 212 -18.31 10.51 -6.59
N LEU A 213 -17.98 10.65 -7.88
CA LEU A 213 -18.77 10.09 -8.97
C LEU A 213 -18.74 8.55 -8.96
N GLY A 214 -17.61 7.94 -8.61
CA GLY A 214 -17.48 6.49 -8.48
C GLY A 214 -18.36 5.91 -7.38
N ILE A 215 -18.47 6.59 -6.23
CA ILE A 215 -19.37 6.23 -5.13
C ILE A 215 -20.83 6.42 -5.57
N LYS A 216 -21.15 7.61 -6.09
CA LYS A 216 -22.51 8.05 -6.44
C LYS A 216 -23.12 7.24 -7.58
N ASN A 217 -22.36 7.00 -8.66
CA ASN A 217 -22.84 6.39 -9.90
C ASN A 217 -22.51 4.89 -10.01
N GLY A 218 -21.60 4.41 -9.18
CA GLY A 218 -21.12 3.03 -9.18
C GLY A 218 -20.24 2.69 -10.37
N LEU A 219 -19.74 1.44 -10.39
CA LEU A 219 -18.76 0.97 -11.38
C LEU A 219 -19.22 1.06 -12.85
N GLY A 220 -20.53 1.06 -13.10
CA GLY A 220 -21.08 1.10 -14.46
C GLY A 220 -20.67 2.37 -15.24
N THR A 221 -20.41 3.47 -14.55
CA THR A 221 -19.98 4.74 -15.17
C THR A 221 -18.57 4.65 -15.79
N LEU A 222 -17.72 3.74 -15.30
CA LEU A 222 -16.38 3.51 -15.84
C LEU A 222 -16.38 2.66 -17.12
N ALA A 223 -17.52 2.03 -17.44
CA ALA A 223 -17.69 1.26 -18.67
C ALA A 223 -18.11 2.14 -19.87
N THR A 224 -18.38 3.43 -19.65
CA THR A 224 -18.73 4.39 -20.69
C THR A 224 -17.54 5.29 -21.03
N GLY A 225 -17.22 5.42 -22.32
CA GLY A 225 -16.09 6.21 -22.79
C GLY A 225 -14.83 5.38 -23.07
N PRO A 226 -13.62 5.90 -22.79
CA PRO A 226 -12.37 5.15 -22.97
C PRO A 226 -12.28 4.00 -21.96
N ASP A 227 -11.35 3.08 -22.20
CA ASP A 227 -11.03 2.00 -21.26
C ASP A 227 -10.33 2.56 -20.01
N TRP A 228 -11.11 2.82 -18.96
CA TRP A 228 -10.63 3.35 -17.68
C TRP A 228 -9.98 2.28 -16.79
N LEU A 229 -10.36 1.00 -16.94
CA LEU A 229 -9.97 -0.07 -16.02
C LEU A 229 -8.76 -0.85 -16.54
N GLY A 230 -8.73 -1.18 -17.84
CA GLY A 230 -7.74 -2.06 -18.44
C GLY A 230 -6.28 -1.65 -18.23
N PRO A 231 -5.90 -0.36 -18.45
CA PRO A 231 -4.52 0.09 -18.28
C PRO A 231 -3.98 -0.02 -16.85
N ILE A 232 -4.85 0.18 -15.85
CA ILE A 232 -4.48 0.14 -14.43
C ILE A 232 -4.53 -1.28 -13.88
N ALA A 233 -5.49 -2.09 -14.37
CA ALA A 233 -5.76 -3.44 -13.89
C ALA A 233 -5.96 -3.47 -12.37
N ASP A 234 -6.63 -2.45 -11.82
CA ASP A 234 -6.87 -2.21 -10.40
C ASP A 234 -5.62 -2.06 -9.51
N ARG A 235 -4.40 -1.98 -10.07
CA ARG A 235 -3.16 -1.92 -9.28
C ARG A 235 -3.03 -0.61 -8.53
N LEU A 236 -2.51 -0.71 -7.31
CA LEU A 236 -2.18 0.43 -6.46
C LEU A 236 -0.75 0.28 -5.94
N TYR A 237 -0.03 1.40 -5.91
CA TYR A 237 1.30 1.48 -5.31
C TYR A 237 1.26 2.36 -4.06
N LEU A 238 1.67 1.80 -2.92
CA LEU A 238 1.60 2.44 -1.60
C LEU A 238 3.00 2.54 -0.96
N PRO A 239 3.90 3.41 -1.46
CA PRO A 239 5.27 3.50 -0.98
C PRO A 239 5.32 4.12 0.43
N THR A 240 5.33 3.27 1.45
CA THR A 240 5.37 3.63 2.87
C THR A 240 6.43 2.81 3.60
N ALA A 241 6.57 3.01 4.91
CA ALA A 241 7.37 2.15 5.77
C ALA A 241 6.87 0.68 5.80
N ASP A 242 5.62 0.44 5.42
CA ASP A 242 5.02 -0.90 5.32
C ASP A 242 5.25 -1.50 3.92
N GLY A 243 6.47 -2.02 3.70
CA GLY A 243 6.93 -2.50 2.40
C GLY A 243 6.09 -3.62 1.79
N GLY A 244 5.57 -4.53 2.62
CA GLY A 244 4.73 -5.63 2.17
C GLY A 244 3.32 -5.23 1.72
N ARG A 245 2.92 -3.97 1.92
CA ARG A 245 1.67 -3.40 1.39
C ARG A 245 1.90 -2.52 0.16
N ALA A 246 3.15 -2.29 -0.24
CA ALA A 246 3.48 -1.36 -1.31
C ALA A 246 2.89 -1.75 -2.66
N ILE A 247 2.71 -3.05 -2.94
CA ILE A 247 2.01 -3.55 -4.13
C ILE A 247 0.63 -4.05 -3.69
N SER A 248 -0.42 -3.36 -4.11
CA SER A 248 -1.81 -3.67 -3.75
C SER A 248 -2.75 -3.53 -4.95
N ASP A 249 -4.04 -3.68 -4.69
CA ASP A 249 -5.10 -3.51 -5.67
C ASP A 249 -6.38 -2.92 -5.04
N ALA A 250 -7.23 -2.32 -5.87
CA ALA A 250 -8.44 -1.65 -5.44
C ALA A 250 -9.40 -2.56 -4.65
N VAL A 251 -9.43 -3.87 -4.93
CA VAL A 251 -10.31 -4.80 -4.22
C VAL A 251 -9.81 -5.03 -2.80
N ARG A 252 -8.51 -5.30 -2.63
CA ARG A 252 -7.91 -5.45 -1.30
C ARG A 252 -8.11 -4.21 -0.46
N GLU A 253 -7.83 -3.03 -1.00
CA GLU A 253 -8.04 -1.76 -0.29
C GLU A 253 -9.51 -1.49 0.03
N SER A 254 -10.44 -1.85 -0.87
CA SER A 254 -11.87 -1.75 -0.61
C SER A 254 -12.33 -2.63 0.56
N TYR A 255 -11.86 -3.89 0.62
CA TYR A 255 -12.20 -4.77 1.74
C TYR A 255 -11.56 -4.32 3.06
N GLU A 256 -10.36 -3.73 3.05
CA GLU A 256 -9.76 -3.12 4.24
C GLU A 256 -10.64 -1.97 4.77
N VAL A 257 -11.03 -1.04 3.90
CA VAL A 257 -11.93 0.08 4.25
C VAL A 257 -13.28 -0.43 4.79
N VAL A 258 -13.90 -1.38 4.10
CA VAL A 258 -15.15 -2.00 4.55
C VAL A 258 -14.97 -2.70 5.91
N ASN A 259 -13.88 -3.42 6.12
CA ASN A 259 -13.62 -4.12 7.38
C ASN A 259 -13.32 -3.16 8.54
N ILE A 260 -12.72 -1.99 8.28
CA ILE A 260 -12.61 -0.90 9.27
C ILE A 260 -14.02 -0.43 9.66
N ALA A 261 -14.87 -0.11 8.67
CA ALA A 261 -16.24 0.35 8.87
C ALA A 261 -17.10 -0.67 9.65
N ARG A 262 -16.90 -1.96 9.37
CA ARG A 262 -17.57 -3.07 10.06
C ARG A 262 -17.09 -3.21 11.50
N ARG A 263 -15.79 -3.13 11.74
CA ARG A 263 -15.22 -3.16 13.09
C ARG A 263 -15.73 -2.02 13.97
N MET A 264 -15.85 -0.82 13.42
CA MET A 264 -16.43 0.34 14.12
C MET A 264 -17.89 0.13 14.54
N ARG A 265 -18.58 -0.84 13.93
CA ARG A 265 -19.98 -1.21 14.18
C ARG A 265 -20.11 -2.59 14.83
N ASP A 266 -19.02 -3.14 15.38
CA ASP A 266 -18.95 -4.47 15.98
C ASP A 266 -19.44 -5.62 15.08
N LEU A 267 -19.25 -5.47 13.76
CA LEU A 267 -19.59 -6.49 12.77
C LEU A 267 -18.36 -7.35 12.40
N PRO A 268 -18.54 -8.66 12.13
CA PRO A 268 -17.42 -9.53 11.74
C PRO A 268 -16.84 -9.10 10.39
N PRO A 269 -15.53 -9.25 10.16
CA PRO A 269 -14.91 -8.88 8.88
C PRO A 269 -15.43 -9.77 7.74
N LEU A 270 -15.45 -9.21 6.53
CA LEU A 270 -15.64 -9.96 5.30
C LEU A 270 -14.30 -10.56 4.87
N ALA A 271 -14.32 -11.84 4.50
CA ALA A 271 -13.18 -12.57 3.98
C ALA A 271 -13.62 -13.48 2.82
N PRO A 272 -13.87 -12.92 1.63
CA PRO A 272 -14.33 -13.68 0.47
C PRO A 272 -13.36 -14.83 0.15
N LYS A 273 -13.92 -15.98 -0.26
CA LYS A 273 -13.15 -17.20 -0.55
C LYS A 273 -12.14 -17.54 0.55
N LYS A 274 -12.58 -17.41 1.81
CA LYS A 274 -11.79 -17.67 3.03
C LYS A 274 -10.55 -16.76 3.17
N GLY A 275 -10.65 -15.53 2.66
CA GLY A 275 -9.57 -14.55 2.74
C GLY A 275 -8.48 -14.74 1.68
N ALA A 276 -8.81 -15.35 0.53
CA ALA A 276 -7.87 -15.45 -0.57
C ALA A 276 -7.44 -14.04 -1.04
N ARG A 277 -6.13 -13.84 -1.25
CA ARG A 277 -5.58 -12.54 -1.67
C ARG A 277 -6.16 -12.06 -3.00
N PHE A 278 -6.25 -12.96 -3.97
CA PHE A 278 -6.87 -12.72 -5.27
C PHE A 278 -8.09 -13.62 -5.40
N HIS A 279 -9.27 -13.03 -5.28
CA HIS A 279 -10.55 -13.74 -5.19
C HIS A 279 -11.57 -13.28 -6.23
N PHE A 280 -11.38 -12.12 -6.88
CA PHE A 280 -12.16 -11.63 -8.03
C PHE A 280 -13.66 -11.41 -7.78
N GLU A 281 -14.10 -11.27 -6.52
CA GLU A 281 -15.53 -11.16 -6.19
C GLU A 281 -16.16 -9.81 -6.55
N LEU A 282 -15.36 -8.76 -6.72
CA LEU A 282 -15.88 -7.46 -7.14
C LEU A 282 -15.95 -7.37 -8.67
N PRO A 283 -17.11 -7.00 -9.26
CA PRO A 283 -17.28 -6.91 -10.71
C PRO A 283 -16.24 -6.01 -11.38
N GLY A 284 -15.82 -6.40 -12.59
CA GLY A 284 -14.84 -5.65 -13.37
C GLY A 284 -13.38 -5.85 -12.95
N SER A 285 -13.13 -6.27 -11.70
CA SER A 285 -11.76 -6.35 -11.18
C SER A 285 -10.98 -7.56 -11.64
N VAL A 286 -9.74 -7.31 -12.07
CA VAL A 286 -8.73 -8.31 -12.41
C VAL A 286 -7.61 -8.40 -11.36
N GLN A 287 -7.66 -7.61 -10.28
CA GLN A 287 -6.72 -7.61 -9.15
C GLN A 287 -5.23 -7.69 -9.55
N GLY A 288 -4.84 -6.84 -10.50
CA GLY A 288 -3.47 -6.72 -10.98
C GLY A 288 -3.01 -7.79 -11.96
N PHE A 289 -3.86 -8.76 -12.32
CA PHE A 289 -3.52 -9.78 -13.31
C PHE A 289 -3.43 -9.16 -14.71
N MET A 290 -2.26 -9.27 -15.31
CA MET A 290 -1.95 -8.75 -16.64
C MET A 290 -1.28 -9.82 -17.50
N LEU A 291 -1.38 -9.62 -18.81
CA LEU A 291 -0.73 -10.44 -19.81
C LEU A 291 0.76 -10.10 -19.89
N GLU A 292 1.59 -11.12 -20.06
CA GLU A 292 3.00 -10.91 -20.38
C GLU A 292 3.15 -10.33 -21.81
N ASP A 293 3.96 -9.28 -21.95
CA ASP A 293 4.23 -8.64 -23.24
C ASP A 293 5.52 -9.15 -23.91
N SER A 294 5.66 -10.48 -24.03
CA SER A 294 6.75 -11.14 -24.76
C SER A 294 6.29 -11.61 -26.14
N ILE A 295 7.22 -11.90 -27.05
CA ILE A 295 6.89 -12.44 -28.39
C ILE A 295 6.08 -13.75 -28.29
N ALA A 296 6.33 -14.56 -27.26
CA ALA A 296 5.64 -15.82 -27.02
C ALA A 296 4.20 -15.63 -26.51
N CYS A 297 3.92 -14.54 -25.79
CA CYS A 297 2.64 -14.28 -25.12
C CYS A 297 1.79 -13.20 -25.80
N ARG A 298 2.37 -12.32 -26.60
CA ARG A 298 1.64 -11.18 -27.16
C ARG A 298 0.47 -11.66 -28.02
N GLY A 299 -0.72 -11.19 -27.64
CA GLY A 299 -1.99 -11.51 -28.30
C GLY A 299 -2.52 -12.93 -28.07
N THR A 300 -1.93 -13.72 -27.16
CA THR A 300 -2.39 -15.10 -26.90
C THR A 300 -3.55 -15.19 -25.91
N ALA A 301 -3.86 -14.12 -25.17
CA ALA A 301 -5.01 -14.13 -24.28
C ALA A 301 -5.60 -12.74 -24.01
N THR A 302 -6.78 -12.74 -23.39
CA THR A 302 -7.41 -11.61 -22.72
C THR A 302 -7.89 -12.04 -21.34
N VAL A 303 -8.00 -11.09 -20.42
CA VAL A 303 -8.51 -11.34 -19.06
C VAL A 303 -9.79 -10.55 -18.82
N ALA A 304 -10.72 -11.13 -18.10
CA ALA A 304 -11.93 -10.44 -17.66
C ALA A 304 -12.50 -11.06 -16.39
N ASN A 305 -13.04 -10.22 -15.53
CA ASN A 305 -13.85 -10.64 -14.40
C ASN A 305 -15.22 -11.15 -14.87
N VAL A 306 -15.62 -12.37 -14.50
CA VAL A 306 -16.90 -12.98 -14.93
C VAL A 306 -17.68 -13.54 -13.75
N ALA A 307 -19.00 -13.66 -13.89
CA ALA A 307 -19.84 -14.36 -12.93
C ALA A 307 -19.71 -15.89 -13.09
N GLY A 308 -19.82 -16.63 -11.99
CA GLY A 308 -19.71 -18.08 -11.94
C GLY A 308 -18.27 -18.59 -11.93
N HIS A 309 -18.13 -19.90 -12.17
CA HIS A 309 -16.84 -20.62 -12.20
C HIS A 309 -16.02 -20.43 -10.91
N SER A 310 -16.73 -20.53 -9.77
CA SER A 310 -16.16 -20.37 -8.44
C SER A 310 -16.70 -21.45 -7.50
N GLN A 311 -15.83 -22.02 -6.66
CA GLN A 311 -16.19 -23.06 -5.71
C GLN A 311 -16.83 -22.50 -4.43
N THR A 312 -16.40 -21.31 -4.00
CA THR A 312 -16.81 -20.71 -2.71
C THR A 312 -17.22 -19.25 -2.81
N GLY A 313 -17.35 -18.73 -4.03
CA GLY A 313 -17.75 -17.36 -4.32
C GLY A 313 -18.70 -17.30 -5.51
N SER A 314 -18.79 -16.12 -6.12
CA SER A 314 -19.75 -15.81 -7.18
C SER A 314 -19.11 -15.41 -8.50
N ARG A 315 -17.79 -15.15 -8.51
CA ARG A 315 -17.07 -14.62 -9.68
C ARG A 315 -15.67 -15.20 -9.79
N SER A 316 -15.05 -15.09 -10.95
CA SER A 316 -13.69 -15.56 -11.22
C SER A 316 -13.01 -14.73 -12.30
N LEU A 317 -11.70 -14.92 -12.47
CA LEU A 317 -10.95 -14.33 -13.57
C LEU A 317 -10.96 -15.28 -14.77
N ALA A 318 -11.64 -14.91 -15.86
CA ALA A 318 -11.60 -15.63 -17.11
C ALA A 318 -10.33 -15.26 -17.90
N ILE A 319 -9.51 -16.26 -18.21
CA ILE A 319 -8.33 -16.17 -19.08
C ILE A 319 -8.72 -16.79 -20.43
N ARG A 320 -9.09 -15.96 -21.38
CA ARG A 320 -9.52 -16.41 -22.72
C ARG A 320 -8.32 -16.49 -23.63
N CYS A 321 -7.90 -17.70 -23.95
CA CYS A 321 -6.73 -18.00 -24.74
C CYS A 321 -7.06 -18.17 -26.23
N GLN A 322 -6.16 -17.74 -27.09
CA GLN A 322 -6.25 -17.84 -28.54
C GLN A 322 -4.86 -18.04 -29.15
N GLN A 323 -4.82 -18.71 -30.30
CA GLN A 323 -3.59 -18.89 -31.08
C GLN A 323 -2.44 -19.54 -30.26
N LEU A 324 -2.78 -20.47 -29.36
CA LEU A 324 -1.79 -21.28 -28.66
C LEU A 324 -1.18 -22.30 -29.62
N ALA A 325 0.14 -22.46 -29.53
CA ALA A 325 0.93 -23.37 -30.37
C ALA A 325 2.25 -23.70 -29.68
N THR A 326 3.04 -24.60 -30.24
CA THR A 326 4.40 -24.86 -29.73
C THR A 326 5.22 -23.56 -29.69
N GLY A 327 5.67 -23.16 -28.51
CA GLY A 327 6.38 -21.89 -28.28
C GLY A 327 5.50 -20.64 -28.12
N ARG A 328 4.18 -20.79 -28.14
CA ARG A 328 3.17 -19.73 -27.95
C ARG A 328 2.24 -20.10 -26.80
N TYR A 329 2.25 -19.33 -25.73
CA TYR A 329 1.52 -19.61 -24.50
C TYR A 329 0.79 -18.36 -23.99
N ALA A 330 -0.27 -18.56 -23.21
CA ALA A 330 -0.94 -17.46 -22.51
C ALA A 330 -0.41 -17.39 -21.09
N ARG A 331 0.30 -16.32 -20.75
CA ARG A 331 0.83 -16.10 -19.41
C ARG A 331 0.18 -14.88 -18.80
N VAL A 332 -0.48 -15.08 -17.67
CA VAL A 332 -1.15 -14.03 -16.89
C VAL A 332 -0.59 -14.03 -15.49
N ALA A 333 -0.12 -12.88 -15.01
CA ALA A 333 0.45 -12.73 -13.68
C ALA A 333 0.11 -11.39 -13.03
N THR A 334 0.24 -11.36 -11.72
CA THR A 334 0.12 -10.16 -10.89
C THR A 334 1.43 -9.94 -10.12
N PRO A 335 1.89 -8.69 -9.97
CA PRO A 335 3.14 -8.40 -9.26
C PRO A 335 3.03 -8.71 -7.77
N THR A 336 4.06 -9.35 -7.24
CA THR A 336 4.27 -9.56 -5.79
C THR A 336 5.36 -8.66 -5.23
N PHE A 337 6.12 -7.98 -6.10
CA PHE A 337 7.18 -7.02 -5.79
C PHE A 337 7.32 -6.03 -6.97
N ILE A 338 8.37 -5.20 -6.98
CA ILE A 338 8.68 -4.24 -8.05
C ILE A 338 8.75 -5.00 -9.40
N PRO A 339 7.91 -4.67 -10.40
CA PRO A 339 7.75 -5.49 -11.59
C PRO A 339 8.99 -5.62 -12.48
N ASN A 340 9.78 -4.54 -12.59
CA ASN A 340 11.06 -4.55 -13.31
C ASN A 340 11.94 -3.37 -12.87
N LYS A 341 13.23 -3.45 -13.23
CA LYS A 341 14.23 -2.43 -12.91
C LYS A 341 13.92 -1.05 -13.51
N ALA A 342 13.40 -0.98 -14.73
CA ALA A 342 13.10 0.31 -15.38
C ALA A 342 12.02 1.10 -14.62
N VAL A 343 10.97 0.42 -14.14
CA VAL A 343 9.97 1.01 -13.24
C VAL A 343 10.63 1.50 -11.96
N ALA A 344 11.51 0.68 -11.37
CA ALA A 344 12.24 1.03 -10.16
C ALA A 344 13.10 2.30 -10.35
N ASP A 345 13.84 2.38 -11.46
CA ASP A 345 14.75 3.48 -11.77
C ASP A 345 14.00 4.78 -12.09
N PHE A 346 12.87 4.70 -12.80
CA PHE A 346 12.01 5.84 -13.09
C PHE A 346 11.60 6.57 -11.81
N PHE A 347 11.10 5.85 -10.81
CA PHE A 347 10.63 6.46 -9.56
C PHE A 347 11.75 6.92 -8.62
N SER A 348 12.96 6.39 -8.75
CA SER A 348 14.10 6.80 -7.91
C SER A 348 14.52 8.26 -8.12
N GLY A 349 14.30 8.83 -9.30
CA GLY A 349 14.68 10.21 -9.63
C GLY A 349 13.64 11.28 -9.24
N GLU A 350 12.38 10.87 -9.03
CA GLU A 350 11.23 11.78 -8.95
C GLU A 350 10.81 12.12 -7.50
N GLY A 351 11.60 11.72 -6.50
CA GLY A 351 11.29 11.95 -5.08
C GLY A 351 10.21 11.03 -4.48
N TYR A 352 9.68 10.09 -5.27
CA TYR A 352 8.65 9.12 -4.89
C TYR A 352 9.10 7.68 -5.17
N ALA A 353 10.28 7.30 -4.65
CA ALA A 353 10.82 5.97 -4.87
C ALA A 353 9.82 4.89 -4.43
N LEU A 354 9.64 3.86 -5.26
CA LEU A 354 8.81 2.71 -4.91
C LEU A 354 9.52 1.86 -3.84
N LEU A 355 9.32 2.22 -2.58
CA LEU A 355 9.77 1.46 -1.42
C LEU A 355 8.84 0.26 -1.21
N ALA A 356 9.36 -0.95 -1.40
CA ALA A 356 8.57 -2.17 -1.33
C ALA A 356 9.38 -3.33 -0.74
N SER A 357 8.66 -4.29 -0.17
CA SER A 357 9.16 -5.64 0.06
C SER A 357 8.29 -6.62 -0.73
N PRO A 358 8.82 -7.78 -1.13
CA PRO A 358 7.99 -8.83 -1.71
C PRO A 358 6.82 -9.20 -0.79
N THR A 359 5.77 -9.73 -1.38
CA THR A 359 4.60 -10.23 -0.63
C THR A 359 4.55 -11.75 -0.58
N LEU A 360 5.33 -12.40 -1.45
CA LEU A 360 5.47 -13.85 -1.58
C LEU A 360 6.94 -14.22 -1.40
N TYR A 361 7.19 -15.25 -0.60
CA TYR A 361 8.51 -15.66 -0.15
C TYR A 361 8.72 -17.17 -0.21
N ASN A 362 9.99 -17.60 -0.25
CA ASN A 362 10.37 -18.99 -0.06
C ASN A 362 9.88 -19.49 1.32
N GLY A 363 9.49 -20.77 1.43
CA GLY A 363 8.89 -21.36 2.64
C GLY A 363 7.36 -21.23 2.72
N GLN A 364 6.75 -20.33 1.95
CA GLN A 364 5.29 -20.19 1.88
C GLN A 364 4.65 -21.20 0.92
N THR A 365 3.34 -21.42 1.05
CA THR A 365 2.58 -22.33 0.18
C THR A 365 1.59 -21.55 -0.67
N ILE A 366 1.73 -21.61 -2.00
CA ILE A 366 0.75 -21.07 -2.95
C ILE A 366 -0.43 -22.04 -3.07
N ARG A 367 -1.64 -21.49 -3.06
CA ARG A 367 -2.89 -22.21 -3.34
C ARG A 367 -3.68 -21.47 -4.41
N ALA A 368 -4.26 -22.22 -5.32
CA ALA A 368 -5.12 -21.67 -6.36
C ALA A 368 -6.15 -22.71 -6.79
N ALA A 369 -7.26 -22.27 -7.36
CA ALA A 369 -8.23 -23.15 -8.00
C ALA A 369 -8.55 -22.65 -9.41
N VAL A 370 -8.65 -23.60 -10.34
CA VAL A 370 -8.95 -23.31 -11.75
C VAL A 370 -10.04 -24.24 -12.28
N GLN A 371 -10.74 -23.78 -13.31
CA GLN A 371 -11.70 -24.55 -14.08
C GLN A 371 -11.49 -24.32 -15.57
N ALA A 372 -11.47 -25.39 -16.38
CA ALA A 372 -11.56 -25.27 -17.83
C ALA A 372 -13.02 -25.07 -18.26
N ASP A 373 -13.28 -24.16 -19.20
CA ASP A 373 -14.61 -23.99 -19.78
C ASP A 373 -15.10 -25.30 -20.43
N ALA A 374 -16.36 -25.66 -20.17
CA ALA A 374 -17.00 -26.88 -20.68
C ALA A 374 -17.15 -26.90 -22.22
N THR A 375 -17.09 -25.72 -22.84
CA THR A 375 -17.18 -25.53 -24.30
C THR A 375 -15.82 -25.50 -24.99
N ASN A 376 -14.72 -25.66 -24.23
CA ASN A 376 -13.39 -25.72 -24.81
C ASN A 376 -13.30 -26.82 -25.89
N PRO A 377 -12.67 -26.56 -27.04
CA PRO A 377 -12.60 -27.52 -28.16
C PRO A 377 -11.73 -28.74 -27.87
N GLY A 378 -10.91 -28.67 -26.81
CA GLY A 378 -10.04 -29.73 -26.36
C GLY A 378 -9.40 -29.38 -25.01
N PRO A 379 -8.56 -30.28 -24.48
CA PRO A 379 -7.92 -30.06 -23.20
C PRO A 379 -6.90 -28.91 -23.25
N LEU A 380 -6.78 -28.20 -22.13
CA LEU A 380 -5.78 -27.16 -21.92
C LEU A 380 -4.86 -27.54 -20.76
N THR A 381 -3.57 -27.28 -20.91
CA THR A 381 -2.59 -27.47 -19.84
C THR A 381 -2.39 -26.15 -19.11
N ALA A 382 -2.56 -26.17 -17.80
CA ALA A 382 -2.38 -25.03 -16.92
C ALA A 382 -1.26 -25.31 -15.92
N ALA A 383 -0.34 -24.35 -15.75
CA ALA A 383 0.78 -24.43 -14.83
C ALA A 383 0.82 -23.17 -13.96
N LEU A 384 0.92 -23.35 -12.64
CA LEU A 384 1.33 -22.24 -11.78
C LEU A 384 2.79 -21.91 -12.07
N PHE A 385 3.12 -20.61 -12.03
CA PHE A 385 4.49 -20.16 -12.11
C PHE A 385 4.72 -18.95 -11.22
N ILE A 386 5.98 -18.75 -10.86
CA ILE A 386 6.49 -17.48 -10.36
C ILE A 386 7.57 -16.96 -11.30
N GLN A 387 7.80 -15.66 -11.29
CA GLN A 387 9.04 -15.09 -11.82
C GLN A 387 9.81 -14.43 -10.69
N GLN A 388 11.04 -14.90 -10.50
CA GLN A 388 11.98 -14.39 -9.51
C GLN A 388 13.11 -13.67 -10.20
N TYR A 389 13.72 -12.69 -9.54
CA TYR A 389 14.92 -12.04 -10.07
C TYR A 389 16.12 -13.00 -10.06
N GLY A 390 16.91 -12.97 -11.12
CA GLY A 390 18.13 -13.74 -11.28
C GLY A 390 19.37 -12.85 -11.45
N PRO A 391 20.45 -13.39 -12.03
CA PRO A 391 21.58 -12.60 -12.51
C PRO A 391 21.14 -11.45 -13.42
N ASP A 392 21.86 -10.33 -13.34
CA ASP A 392 21.63 -9.09 -14.09
C ASP A 392 20.26 -8.43 -13.87
N ASP A 393 19.59 -8.78 -12.77
CA ASP A 393 18.22 -8.33 -12.45
C ASP A 393 17.18 -8.78 -13.50
N GLU A 394 17.44 -9.88 -14.23
CA GLU A 394 16.49 -10.50 -15.16
C GLU A 394 15.46 -11.39 -14.45
N LEU A 395 14.27 -11.53 -15.05
CA LEU A 395 13.22 -12.39 -14.50
C LEU A 395 13.37 -13.83 -14.99
N LEU A 396 13.54 -14.76 -14.06
CA LEU A 396 13.59 -16.19 -14.30
C LEU A 396 12.25 -16.83 -13.94
N THR A 397 11.66 -17.56 -14.89
CA THR A 397 10.40 -18.28 -14.65
C THR A 397 10.68 -19.62 -13.96
N VAL A 398 10.05 -19.84 -12.81
CA VAL A 398 10.05 -21.11 -12.08
C VAL A 398 8.65 -21.68 -12.14
N TYR A 399 8.52 -22.90 -12.66
CA TYR A 399 7.24 -23.59 -12.77
C TYR A 399 6.94 -24.43 -11.55
N GLY A 400 5.69 -24.35 -11.11
CA GLY A 400 5.12 -25.22 -10.09
C GLY A 400 4.34 -26.39 -10.71
N PRO A 401 3.36 -26.93 -9.95
CA PRO A 401 2.48 -27.98 -10.43
C PRO A 401 1.78 -27.61 -11.73
N THR A 402 1.69 -28.60 -12.63
CA THR A 402 1.08 -28.49 -13.96
C THR A 402 0.02 -29.57 -14.11
N VAL A 403 -1.15 -29.21 -14.66
CA VAL A 403 -2.27 -30.12 -14.91
C VAL A 403 -2.81 -29.91 -16.32
N THR A 404 -3.27 -30.98 -16.96
CA THR A 404 -4.04 -30.92 -18.21
C THR A 404 -5.50 -31.16 -17.89
N LEU A 405 -6.34 -30.18 -18.19
CA LEU A 405 -7.76 -30.16 -17.87
C LEU A 405 -8.58 -30.49 -19.12
N ALA A 406 -9.46 -31.49 -19.03
CA ALA A 406 -10.52 -31.68 -20.00
C ALA A 406 -11.55 -30.53 -19.91
N PRO A 407 -12.36 -30.28 -20.95
CA PRO A 407 -13.43 -29.29 -20.88
C PRO A 407 -14.36 -29.53 -19.67
N GLY A 408 -14.57 -28.49 -18.86
CA GLY A 408 -15.40 -28.53 -17.65
C GLY A 408 -14.68 -29.03 -16.39
N GLU A 409 -13.45 -29.54 -16.50
CA GLU A 409 -12.68 -30.08 -15.37
C GLU A 409 -12.19 -28.96 -14.44
N GLU A 410 -12.23 -29.23 -13.15
CA GLU A 410 -11.76 -28.36 -12.08
C GLU A 410 -10.51 -28.93 -11.41
N HIS A 411 -9.61 -28.06 -10.97
CA HIS A 411 -8.41 -28.47 -10.25
C HIS A 411 -8.02 -27.45 -9.18
N SER A 412 -7.53 -27.95 -8.05
CA SER A 412 -7.01 -27.14 -6.95
C SER A 412 -5.51 -27.42 -6.76
N TYR A 413 -4.71 -26.37 -6.82
CA TYR A 413 -3.27 -26.42 -6.64
C TYR A 413 -2.88 -26.25 -5.17
N THR A 414 -1.80 -26.92 -4.79
CA THR A 414 -1.04 -26.65 -3.57
C THR A 414 0.43 -26.76 -3.93
N TRP A 415 1.17 -25.66 -3.78
CA TRP A 415 2.58 -25.58 -4.13
C TRP A 415 3.40 -25.01 -2.97
N PRO A 416 4.05 -25.87 -2.16
CA PRO A 416 5.03 -25.40 -1.19
C PRO A 416 6.25 -24.86 -1.95
N LEU A 417 6.56 -23.59 -1.74
CA LEU A 417 7.73 -22.95 -2.35
C LEU A 417 8.99 -23.39 -1.60
N LEU A 418 9.78 -24.20 -2.29
CA LEU A 418 11.13 -24.62 -1.89
C LEU A 418 12.05 -24.28 -3.05
N LEU A 419 12.53 -23.04 -3.06
CA LEU A 419 13.35 -22.47 -4.12
C LEU A 419 14.83 -22.56 -3.74
N ASP A 420 15.69 -22.83 -4.74
CA ASP A 420 17.14 -22.79 -4.56
C ASP A 420 17.66 -21.34 -4.37
N SER A 421 16.95 -20.37 -4.96
CA SER A 421 17.27 -18.94 -4.87
C SER A 421 16.44 -18.24 -3.81
N GLN A 422 17.07 -17.29 -3.12
CA GLN A 422 16.44 -16.39 -2.15
C GLN A 422 16.15 -15.00 -2.73
N ALA A 423 16.28 -14.85 -4.05
CA ALA A 423 16.03 -13.59 -4.72
C ALA A 423 14.55 -13.18 -4.63
N PRO A 424 14.23 -11.88 -4.69
CA PRO A 424 12.86 -11.40 -4.64
C PRO A 424 11.97 -12.04 -5.73
N ILE A 425 10.79 -12.50 -5.33
CA ILE A 425 9.76 -12.98 -6.27
C ILE A 425 9.00 -11.75 -6.80
N ALA A 426 9.14 -11.50 -8.10
CA ALA A 426 8.58 -10.33 -8.77
C ALA A 426 7.09 -10.48 -9.06
N GLN A 427 6.66 -11.68 -9.47
CA GLN A 427 5.27 -11.96 -9.80
C GLN A 427 4.91 -13.44 -9.71
N VAL A 428 3.62 -13.70 -9.61
CA VAL A 428 3.00 -15.03 -9.58
C VAL A 428 1.82 -15.07 -10.54
N GLY A 429 1.58 -16.23 -11.16
CA GLY A 429 0.53 -16.34 -12.15
C GLY A 429 0.23 -17.74 -12.66
N LEU A 430 -0.53 -17.77 -13.74
CA LEU A 430 -0.91 -18.97 -14.47
C LEU A 430 -0.42 -18.89 -15.92
N GLU A 431 0.23 -19.96 -16.38
CA GLU A 431 0.50 -20.17 -17.79
C GLU A 431 -0.43 -21.24 -18.35
N VAL A 432 -1.02 -20.95 -19.51
CA VAL A 432 -1.91 -21.85 -20.24
C VAL A 432 -1.30 -22.21 -21.59
N ARG A 433 -1.28 -23.51 -21.87
CA ARG A 433 -0.78 -24.13 -23.10
C ARG A 433 -1.89 -24.99 -23.71
N GLY A 434 -1.89 -25.13 -25.03
CA GLY A 434 -2.87 -25.95 -25.75
C GLY A 434 -2.25 -26.69 -26.92
N ALA A 435 -2.95 -27.71 -27.42
CA ALA A 435 -2.59 -28.41 -28.65
C ALA A 435 -2.59 -27.45 -29.86
N PRO A 436 -1.93 -27.79 -31.00
CA PRO A 436 -1.95 -26.95 -32.19
C PRO A 436 -3.38 -26.73 -32.68
N ALA A 437 -3.81 -25.45 -32.78
CA ALA A 437 -5.18 -24.90 -32.89
C ALA A 437 -5.80 -24.38 -31.57
N GLY A 438 -5.05 -24.42 -30.46
CA GLY A 438 -5.51 -24.16 -29.10
C GLY A 438 -6.07 -22.76 -28.85
N SER A 439 -7.38 -22.69 -28.78
CA SER A 439 -8.14 -21.64 -28.12
C SER A 439 -8.97 -22.25 -27.00
N GLY A 440 -9.38 -21.44 -26.05
CA GLY A 440 -10.25 -21.86 -24.96
C GLY A 440 -10.09 -20.96 -23.74
N THR A 441 -10.94 -21.19 -22.74
CA THR A 441 -10.98 -20.38 -21.52
C THR A 441 -10.60 -21.23 -20.31
N ILE A 442 -9.77 -20.66 -19.45
CA ILE A 442 -9.55 -21.14 -18.08
C ILE A 442 -10.01 -20.06 -17.13
N TYR A 443 -10.80 -20.44 -16.13
CA TYR A 443 -11.22 -19.57 -15.04
C TYR A 443 -10.28 -19.79 -13.86
N LEU A 444 -9.70 -18.72 -13.34
CA LEU A 444 -8.98 -18.71 -12.07
C LEU A 444 -9.97 -18.26 -10.99
N ASP A 445 -10.37 -19.20 -10.14
CA ASP A 445 -11.31 -18.95 -9.03
C ASP A 445 -10.64 -18.09 -7.96
N TYR A 446 -9.46 -18.51 -7.48
CA TYR A 446 -8.65 -17.72 -6.57
C TYR A 446 -7.17 -18.05 -6.70
N LEU A 447 -6.33 -17.13 -6.24
CA LEU A 447 -4.90 -17.36 -5.97
C LEU A 447 -4.54 -16.71 -4.63
N THR A 448 -3.86 -17.45 -3.78
CA THR A 448 -3.41 -16.99 -2.47
C THR A 448 -2.16 -17.73 -2.02
N TRP A 449 -1.59 -17.31 -0.90
CA TRP A 449 -0.55 -18.06 -0.20
C TRP A 449 -0.70 -17.91 1.31
N ASP A 450 -0.18 -18.90 2.02
CA ASP A 450 -0.13 -18.95 3.48
C ASP A 450 1.23 -19.48 3.96
N GLY A 451 1.44 -19.45 5.27
CA GLY A 451 2.69 -19.88 5.90
C GLY A 451 3.69 -18.75 6.08
N MET A 452 4.74 -19.08 6.84
CA MET A 452 5.83 -18.15 7.17
C MET A 452 6.96 -18.28 6.16
N ALA A 453 7.68 -17.19 5.95
CA ALA A 453 8.87 -17.18 5.12
C ALA A 453 10.01 -17.97 5.81
N ASP A 454 10.83 -18.64 4.99
CA ASP A 454 12.08 -19.28 5.40
C ASP A 454 13.20 -18.76 4.47
N LEU A 455 13.98 -17.82 4.99
CA LEU A 455 14.87 -16.96 4.22
C LEU A 455 16.25 -16.89 4.85
N THR A 456 17.27 -16.88 4.00
CA THR A 456 18.62 -16.42 4.34
C THR A 456 18.98 -15.30 3.38
N LEU A 457 18.96 -14.07 3.89
CA LEU A 457 19.19 -12.85 3.12
C LEU A 457 20.68 -12.49 3.20
N THR A 458 21.38 -12.64 2.08
CA THR A 458 22.80 -12.31 1.91
C THR A 458 23.00 -11.47 0.66
N ARG A 459 24.21 -10.93 0.48
CA ARG A 459 24.63 -10.43 -0.83
C ARG A 459 24.69 -11.62 -1.81
N PRO A 460 24.01 -11.57 -2.97
CA PRO A 460 24.13 -12.59 -4.00
C PRO A 460 25.54 -12.66 -4.58
N ASP A 461 25.91 -13.81 -5.12
CA ASP A 461 27.20 -14.07 -5.77
C ASP A 461 27.22 -13.67 -7.26
N TYR A 462 26.11 -13.15 -7.77
CA TYR A 462 25.94 -12.66 -9.14
C TYR A 462 25.78 -11.13 -9.22
N PRO A 463 26.09 -10.50 -10.37
CA PRO A 463 25.82 -9.08 -10.58
C PRO A 463 24.30 -8.85 -10.58
N GLY A 464 23.81 -8.08 -9.61
CA GLY A 464 22.39 -7.76 -9.46
C GLY A 464 22.18 -6.82 -8.28
N THR A 465 21.25 -5.88 -8.42
CA THR A 465 21.03 -4.80 -7.44
C THR A 465 19.60 -4.74 -6.92
N ILE A 466 18.65 -5.40 -7.59
CA ILE A 466 17.22 -5.33 -7.23
C ILE A 466 16.94 -5.93 -5.86
N TRP A 467 17.73 -6.91 -5.41
CA TRP A 467 17.62 -7.50 -4.07
C TRP A 467 17.77 -6.46 -2.96
N GLN A 468 18.54 -5.40 -3.19
CA GLN A 468 18.73 -4.31 -2.23
C GLN A 468 17.45 -3.48 -2.09
N ARG A 469 16.64 -3.39 -3.16
CA ARG A 469 15.36 -2.67 -3.17
C ARG A 469 14.22 -3.44 -2.51
N ALA A 470 14.41 -4.73 -2.22
CA ALA A 470 13.45 -5.51 -1.43
C ALA A 470 13.41 -5.09 0.05
N TRP A 471 14.32 -4.20 0.45
CA TRP A 471 14.38 -3.61 1.77
C TRP A 471 13.86 -2.17 1.73
N VAL A 472 12.94 -1.84 2.63
CA VAL A 472 12.47 -0.48 2.83
C VAL A 472 13.50 0.30 3.64
N ASN A 473 14.09 1.32 3.01
CA ASN A 473 15.18 2.10 3.57
C ASN A 473 14.68 3.27 4.43
N GLY A 474 14.64 3.06 5.74
CA GLY A 474 14.39 4.09 6.76
C GLY A 474 15.66 4.54 7.50
N VAL A 475 16.85 4.35 6.92
CA VAL A 475 18.12 4.90 7.44
C VAL A 475 18.62 6.04 6.57
N ASP A 476 19.57 6.82 7.09
CA ASP A 476 20.18 7.92 6.33
C ASP A 476 21.00 7.40 5.15
N GLU A 477 21.87 6.41 5.38
CA GLU A 477 22.68 5.80 4.33
C GLU A 477 22.76 4.27 4.44
N HIS A 478 22.70 3.63 3.27
CA HIS A 478 23.04 2.22 3.08
C HIS A 478 24.19 2.16 2.08
N TRP A 479 25.39 1.77 2.55
CA TRP A 479 26.57 1.73 1.70
C TRP A 479 26.72 0.38 0.98
N HIS A 480 26.22 0.31 -0.25
CA HIS A 480 26.15 -0.93 -1.04
C HIS A 480 27.52 -1.54 -1.42
N GLN A 481 28.58 -0.72 -1.48
CA GLN A 481 29.94 -1.17 -1.82
C GLN A 481 30.76 -1.59 -0.60
N ALA A 482 30.16 -1.61 0.58
CA ALA A 482 30.82 -2.06 1.79
C ALA A 482 31.23 -3.55 1.70
N PRO A 483 32.25 -3.97 2.47
CA PRO A 483 32.57 -5.39 2.63
C PRO A 483 31.37 -6.21 3.10
N GLU A 484 30.58 -5.68 4.04
CA GLU A 484 29.39 -6.34 4.56
C GLU A 484 28.22 -6.25 3.56
N ALA A 485 27.39 -7.28 3.51
CA ALA A 485 26.16 -7.27 2.71
C ALA A 485 25.26 -6.07 3.04
N PHE A 486 25.16 -5.73 4.32
CA PHE A 486 24.38 -4.62 4.85
C PHE A 486 25.26 -3.73 5.73
N ARG A 487 25.59 -2.54 5.23
CA ARG A 487 26.24 -1.48 6.01
C ARG A 487 25.30 -0.29 6.11
N LEU A 488 24.77 -0.08 7.31
CA LEU A 488 23.77 0.93 7.61
C LEU A 488 24.38 2.05 8.45
N ILE A 489 24.03 3.28 8.14
CA ILE A 489 24.44 4.48 8.86
C ILE A 489 23.19 5.29 9.21
N GLN A 490 23.09 5.68 10.47
CA GLN A 490 22.10 6.63 10.95
C GLN A 490 22.81 7.77 11.65
N ASN A 491 22.56 9.01 11.23
CA ASN A 491 23.22 10.18 11.80
C ASN A 491 22.50 10.66 13.06
N TYR A 492 21.16 10.66 13.05
CA TYR A 492 20.34 11.19 14.15
C TYR A 492 19.10 10.35 14.41
N GLY A 493 18.79 10.09 15.69
CA GLY A 493 17.63 9.30 16.07
C GLY A 493 17.69 7.85 15.59
N CYS A 494 16.53 7.19 15.53
CA CYS A 494 16.41 5.79 15.17
C CYS A 494 16.08 5.62 13.68
N GLY A 495 16.87 4.80 12.99
CA GLY A 495 16.63 4.36 11.62
C GLY A 495 16.34 2.86 11.58
N LEU A 496 15.52 2.46 10.60
CA LEU A 496 15.13 1.06 10.38
C LEU A 496 15.40 0.67 8.92
N PHE A 497 15.97 -0.51 8.72
CA PHE A 497 16.10 -1.14 7.41
C PHE A 497 15.23 -2.40 7.39
N MET A 498 14.06 -2.30 6.74
CA MET A 498 12.93 -3.22 6.95
C MET A 498 12.76 -4.20 5.79
N HIS A 499 12.31 -5.42 6.06
CA HIS A 499 12.04 -6.44 5.05
C HIS A 499 10.92 -7.38 5.49
N GLY A 500 9.97 -7.68 4.61
CA GLY A 500 8.86 -8.59 4.90
C GLY A 500 7.48 -7.95 4.76
N SER A 501 6.45 -8.65 5.22
CA SER A 501 5.07 -8.16 5.23
C SER A 501 4.43 -8.31 6.61
N ARG A 502 3.27 -7.66 6.79
CA ARG A 502 2.43 -7.81 7.98
C ARG A 502 1.80 -9.19 8.14
N ASP A 503 1.86 -10.01 7.11
CA ASP A 503 1.28 -11.36 7.12
C ASP A 503 2.12 -12.33 7.97
N TRP A 504 3.34 -11.95 8.35
CA TRP A 504 4.22 -12.77 9.19
C TRP A 504 3.83 -12.62 10.67
N THR A 505 3.52 -13.74 11.33
CA THR A 505 3.01 -13.75 12.72
C THR A 505 3.98 -14.39 13.70
N ASP A 506 4.38 -15.63 13.43
CA ASP A 506 5.15 -16.48 14.35
C ASP A 506 6.45 -16.96 13.69
N TYR A 507 7.55 -16.28 14.02
CA TYR A 507 8.84 -16.50 13.37
C TYR A 507 10.01 -16.13 14.28
N GLU A 508 11.19 -16.49 13.82
CA GLU A 508 12.47 -16.11 14.41
C GLU A 508 13.30 -15.34 13.38
N VAL A 509 13.90 -14.23 13.82
CA VAL A 509 14.91 -13.48 13.06
C VAL A 509 16.26 -13.57 13.78
N SER A 510 17.34 -13.74 13.02
CA SER A 510 18.70 -13.76 13.57
C SER A 510 19.72 -13.14 12.62
N ALA A 511 20.77 -12.55 13.19
CA ALA A 511 21.90 -12.00 12.44
C ALA A 511 23.11 -11.81 13.36
N SER A 512 24.31 -11.86 12.79
CA SER A 512 25.54 -11.44 13.46
C SER A 512 25.78 -9.95 13.20
N LEU A 513 25.75 -9.15 14.26
CA LEU A 513 25.73 -7.69 14.19
C LEU A 513 27.04 -7.10 14.71
N THR A 514 27.61 -6.16 13.95
CA THR A 514 28.80 -5.41 14.35
C THR A 514 28.48 -3.91 14.45
N PRO A 515 28.02 -3.43 15.63
CA PRO A 515 27.77 -2.02 15.88
C PRO A 515 29.06 -1.21 16.07
N HIS A 516 29.07 0.03 15.59
CA HIS A 516 30.18 0.97 15.81
C HIS A 516 29.65 2.39 16.02
N LEU A 517 30.04 3.03 17.12
CA LEU A 517 29.52 4.34 17.58
C LEU A 517 28.00 4.35 17.80
N ALA A 518 27.33 3.19 17.68
CA ALA A 518 25.90 3.05 17.86
C ALA A 518 25.49 3.39 19.30
N LYS A 519 24.46 4.23 19.48
CA LYS A 519 23.76 4.37 20.77
C LYS A 519 22.97 3.11 21.10
N ARG A 520 22.23 2.61 20.10
CA ARG A 520 21.53 1.32 20.14
C ARG A 520 21.62 0.67 18.76
N ALA A 521 21.72 -0.66 18.70
CA ALA A 521 21.61 -1.38 17.44
C ALA A 521 21.09 -2.80 17.67
N GLY A 522 20.37 -3.37 16.71
CA GLY A 522 19.82 -4.71 16.91
C GLY A 522 18.88 -5.20 15.81
N LEU A 523 18.03 -6.14 16.22
CA LEU A 523 17.01 -6.77 15.38
C LEU A 523 15.62 -6.39 15.87
N ALA A 524 14.71 -6.15 14.93
CA ALA A 524 13.29 -6.02 15.21
C ALA A 524 12.47 -7.09 14.52
N ALA A 525 11.38 -7.47 15.20
CA ALA A 525 10.34 -8.36 14.73
C ALA A 525 8.97 -7.69 14.93
N ARG A 526 7.97 -8.20 14.20
CA ARG A 526 6.62 -7.64 14.07
C ARG A 526 6.62 -6.15 13.74
N VAL A 527 7.52 -5.78 12.82
CA VAL A 527 7.67 -4.41 12.34
C VAL A 527 6.46 -4.02 11.50
N GLN A 528 5.78 -2.95 11.92
CA GLN A 528 4.57 -2.41 11.31
C GLN A 528 4.80 -0.97 10.81
N GLY A 529 6.05 -0.57 10.62
CA GLY A 529 6.48 0.78 10.25
C GLY A 529 7.61 1.25 11.16
N MET A 530 7.90 2.56 11.11
CA MET A 530 9.04 3.16 11.79
C MET A 530 8.95 3.20 13.33
N ARG A 531 7.75 3.01 13.91
CA ARG A 531 7.49 3.27 15.35
C ARG A 531 6.67 2.17 16.03
N ARG A 532 6.50 1.02 15.38
CA ARG A 532 5.71 -0.10 15.87
C ARG A 532 6.42 -1.43 15.62
N TYR A 533 7.04 -1.99 16.65
CA TYR A 533 7.81 -3.24 16.58
C TYR A 533 8.20 -3.77 17.97
N TYR A 534 8.63 -5.03 18.03
CA TYR A 534 9.49 -5.52 19.12
C TYR A 534 10.93 -5.52 18.66
N ALA A 535 11.88 -5.21 19.54
CA ALA A 535 13.29 -5.22 19.20
C ALA A 535 14.18 -5.78 20.31
N LEU A 536 15.17 -6.59 19.91
CA LEU A 536 16.31 -6.96 20.73
C LEU A 536 17.48 -6.04 20.34
N LEU A 537 17.87 -5.16 21.26
CA LEU A 537 18.85 -4.11 21.03
C LEU A 537 20.08 -4.29 21.93
N LEU A 538 21.26 -4.14 21.34
CA LEU A 538 22.49 -3.79 22.04
C LEU A 538 22.40 -2.30 22.38
N GLY A 539 22.13 -1.98 23.64
CA GLY A 539 21.86 -0.65 24.16
C GLY A 539 23.03 0.00 24.90
N PRO A 540 22.83 1.15 25.54
CA PRO A 540 23.89 1.87 26.25
C PRO A 540 24.52 1.04 27.37
N ASP A 541 25.73 1.43 27.77
CA ASP A 541 26.47 0.87 28.91
C ASP A 541 26.72 -0.65 28.85
N GLY A 542 26.71 -1.25 27.66
CA GLY A 542 26.97 -2.68 27.46
C GLY A 542 25.75 -3.58 27.71
N ALA A 543 24.55 -3.00 27.87
CA ALA A 543 23.33 -3.76 28.09
C ALA A 543 22.71 -4.30 26.79
N ALA A 544 22.12 -5.49 26.84
CA ALA A 544 21.08 -5.92 25.92
C ALA A 544 19.71 -5.50 26.46
N GLN A 545 18.79 -5.11 25.57
CA GLN A 545 17.44 -4.66 25.90
C GLN A 545 16.43 -5.33 24.99
N LEU A 546 15.31 -5.78 25.57
CA LEU A 546 14.11 -6.14 24.83
C LEU A 546 13.13 -4.97 24.91
N VAL A 547 12.75 -4.42 23.77
CA VAL A 547 11.97 -3.18 23.64
C VAL A 547 10.69 -3.45 22.88
N LYS A 548 9.60 -2.81 23.30
CA LYS A 548 8.38 -2.62 22.51
C LYS A 548 8.31 -1.15 22.08
N ALA A 549 8.26 -0.92 20.78
CA ALA A 549 7.92 0.38 20.21
C ALA A 549 6.44 0.38 19.84
N LEU A 550 5.68 1.32 20.40
CA LEU A 550 4.29 1.60 20.04
C LEU A 550 4.05 3.11 20.16
N ASP A 551 4.43 3.85 19.11
CA ASP A 551 4.44 5.32 19.08
C ASP A 551 5.34 5.94 20.18
N GLY A 552 6.29 5.16 20.68
CA GLY A 552 7.26 5.44 21.75
C GLY A 552 7.89 4.14 22.23
N ASP A 553 9.08 4.20 22.83
CA ASP A 553 9.83 3.00 23.25
C ASP A 553 9.55 2.65 24.71
N THR A 554 9.26 1.38 24.97
CA THR A 554 9.17 0.79 26.31
C THR A 554 10.18 -0.34 26.44
N VAL A 555 11.11 -0.22 27.38
CA VAL A 555 12.04 -1.32 27.72
C VAL A 555 11.28 -2.35 28.56
N LEU A 556 11.07 -3.54 28.00
CA LEU A 556 10.38 -4.65 28.66
C LEU A 556 11.33 -5.41 29.60
N ALA A 557 12.59 -5.59 29.17
CA ALA A 557 13.63 -6.24 29.95
C ALA A 557 15.02 -5.74 29.53
N ALA A 558 16.00 -5.82 30.42
CA ALA A 558 17.39 -5.49 30.14
C ALA A 558 18.34 -6.39 30.92
N ALA A 559 19.52 -6.65 30.37
CA ALA A 559 20.59 -7.43 30.99
C ALA A 559 21.95 -6.86 30.55
N ASP A 560 22.88 -6.70 31.49
CA ASP A 560 24.25 -6.33 31.16
C ASP A 560 24.98 -7.53 30.54
N ILE A 561 25.52 -7.34 29.34
CA ILE A 561 26.31 -8.34 28.62
C ILE A 561 27.72 -7.84 28.31
N GLY A 562 28.07 -6.62 28.75
CA GLY A 562 29.37 -6.02 28.54
C GLY A 562 29.76 -5.84 27.06
N TRP A 563 28.78 -5.66 26.16
CA TRP A 563 29.08 -5.50 24.73
C TRP A 563 29.85 -4.20 24.46
N ARG A 564 30.64 -4.18 23.38
CA ARG A 564 31.52 -3.05 23.01
C ARG A 564 31.45 -2.78 21.52
N TRP A 565 31.67 -1.52 21.13
CA TRP A 565 31.78 -1.15 19.72
C TRP A 565 32.88 -1.93 19.01
N GLY A 566 32.59 -2.30 17.75
CA GLY A 566 33.48 -3.09 16.90
C GLY A 566 33.50 -4.59 17.21
N GLY A 567 32.88 -5.02 18.31
CA GLY A 567 32.58 -6.44 18.55
C GLY A 567 31.44 -6.94 17.66
N SER A 568 31.48 -8.22 17.31
CA SER A 568 30.40 -8.91 16.61
C SER A 568 29.60 -9.75 17.60
N TYR A 569 28.27 -9.67 17.52
CA TYR A 569 27.35 -10.32 18.45
C TYR A 569 26.25 -11.04 17.67
N ASP A 570 25.97 -12.29 18.02
CA ASP A 570 24.93 -13.09 17.38
C ASP A 570 23.60 -12.86 18.08
N LEU A 571 22.72 -12.09 17.45
CA LEU A 571 21.40 -11.79 17.98
C LEU A 571 20.35 -12.73 17.37
N ARG A 572 19.39 -13.12 18.20
CA ARG A 572 18.22 -13.88 17.78
C ARG A 572 17.00 -13.39 18.54
N LEU A 573 15.92 -13.12 17.82
CA LEU A 573 14.64 -12.68 18.36
C LEU A 573 13.54 -13.58 17.80
N ARG A 574 12.79 -14.23 18.69
CA ARG A 574 11.65 -15.09 18.34
C ARG A 574 10.38 -14.48 18.88
N VAL A 575 9.34 -14.48 18.05
CA VAL A 575 7.98 -14.06 18.39
C VAL A 575 7.03 -15.20 18.06
N GLN A 576 6.21 -15.61 19.01
CA GLN A 576 5.23 -16.69 18.84
C GLN A 576 4.00 -16.43 19.71
N GLY A 577 2.83 -16.23 19.10
CA GLY A 577 1.65 -15.76 19.83
C GLY A 577 1.98 -14.45 20.55
N ASN A 578 1.88 -14.40 21.88
CA ASN A 578 2.28 -13.24 22.68
C ASN A 578 3.67 -13.39 23.32
N GLN A 579 4.33 -14.53 23.13
CA GLN A 579 5.63 -14.82 23.72
C GLN A 579 6.75 -14.24 22.86
N ILE A 580 7.72 -13.62 23.53
CA ILE A 580 8.86 -12.93 22.93
C ILE A 580 10.12 -13.40 23.64
N GLN A 581 11.04 -13.96 22.86
CA GLN A 581 12.30 -14.51 23.37
C GLN A 581 13.49 -13.88 22.66
N GLY A 582 14.52 -13.52 23.43
CA GLY A 582 15.73 -12.86 22.94
C GLY A 582 17.00 -13.58 23.39
N TRP A 583 17.90 -13.86 22.44
CA TRP A 583 19.22 -14.44 22.69
C TRP A 583 20.33 -13.54 22.18
N VAL A 584 21.44 -13.53 22.90
CA VAL A 584 22.72 -12.96 22.46
C VAL A 584 23.80 -14.01 22.63
N ASP A 585 24.60 -14.25 21.59
CA ASP A 585 25.69 -15.24 21.55
C ASP A 585 25.26 -16.65 22.03
N GLY A 586 24.03 -17.03 21.64
CA GLY A 586 23.42 -18.32 21.97
C GLY A 586 22.79 -18.41 23.37
N GLN A 587 23.03 -17.44 24.26
CA GLN A 587 22.43 -17.39 25.59
C GLN A 587 21.04 -16.78 25.55
N LEU A 588 20.03 -17.46 26.11
CA LEU A 588 18.69 -16.91 26.30
C LEU A 588 18.75 -15.85 27.41
N LEU A 589 18.48 -14.59 27.07
CA LEU A 589 18.47 -13.48 28.02
C LEU A 589 17.06 -13.11 28.46
N PHE A 590 16.10 -13.16 27.54
CA PHE A 590 14.74 -12.70 27.79
C PHE A 590 13.74 -13.74 27.29
N ASP A 591 12.73 -14.02 28.11
CA ASP A 591 11.56 -14.82 27.77
C ASP A 591 10.37 -14.22 28.50
N LEU A 592 9.50 -13.53 27.76
CA LEU A 592 8.36 -12.82 28.34
C LEU A 592 7.12 -12.96 27.46
N VAL A 593 5.96 -12.68 28.06
CA VAL A 593 4.67 -12.66 27.38
C VAL A 593 4.11 -11.24 27.45
N ASP A 594 3.85 -10.63 26.30
CA ASP A 594 3.20 -9.32 26.21
C ASP A 594 1.68 -9.48 26.17
N ASN A 595 1.01 -9.03 27.22
CA ASN A 595 -0.46 -9.06 27.33
C ASN A 595 -1.10 -7.66 27.21
N ASP A 596 -0.30 -6.62 26.98
CA ASP A 596 -0.75 -5.23 26.95
C ASP A 596 -0.63 -4.66 25.53
N ASP A 597 -1.68 -4.79 24.72
CA ASP A 597 -1.73 -4.40 23.29
C ASP A 597 -0.62 -5.05 22.42
N PRO A 598 -0.55 -6.39 22.35
CA PRO A 598 0.52 -7.09 21.65
C PRO A 598 0.46 -6.84 20.13
N LEU A 599 1.62 -6.62 19.51
CA LEU A 599 1.71 -6.61 18.05
C LEU A 599 1.56 -8.04 17.56
N SER A 600 0.59 -8.35 16.70
CA SER A 600 0.26 -9.73 16.31
C SER A 600 1.01 -10.25 15.07
N GLY A 601 1.60 -9.35 14.28
CA GLY A 601 2.35 -9.68 13.07
C GLY A 601 3.09 -8.48 12.51
N GLY A 602 3.98 -8.71 11.54
CA GLY A 602 4.84 -7.67 10.98
C GLY A 602 6.15 -8.20 10.40
N ALA A 603 6.79 -7.34 9.62
CA ALA A 603 8.08 -7.55 8.99
C ALA A 603 9.25 -7.65 10.00
N ILE A 604 10.47 -7.84 9.50
CA ILE A 604 11.70 -7.69 10.30
C ILE A 604 12.37 -6.34 10.02
N ALA A 605 13.27 -5.93 10.90
CA ALA A 605 14.20 -4.84 10.58
C ALA A 605 15.57 -5.01 11.24
N LEU A 606 16.59 -4.46 10.59
CA LEU A 606 17.82 -4.05 11.25
C LEU A 606 17.58 -2.66 11.84
N VAL A 607 17.83 -2.52 13.14
CA VAL A 607 17.59 -1.27 13.89
C VAL A 607 18.91 -0.63 14.25
N ILE A 608 19.00 0.69 14.08
CA ILE A 608 20.15 1.47 14.53
C ILE A 608 19.71 2.85 15.01
N GLU A 609 20.17 3.22 16.20
CA GLU A 609 20.14 4.58 16.70
C GLU A 609 21.55 5.14 16.70
N GLU A 610 21.76 6.17 15.88
CA GLU A 610 22.99 6.97 15.75
C GLU A 610 24.31 6.17 15.70
N GLY A 611 24.87 5.96 14.51
CA GLY A 611 26.16 5.32 14.32
C GLY A 611 26.18 4.47 13.06
N ARG A 612 26.96 3.38 13.09
CA ARG A 612 27.03 2.38 12.04
C ARG A 612 26.67 0.98 12.56
N LEU A 613 25.99 0.20 11.72
CA LEU A 613 25.75 -1.23 11.89
C LEU A 613 26.20 -1.99 10.64
N GLY A 614 26.93 -3.09 10.83
CA GLY A 614 27.30 -4.02 9.77
C GLY A 614 26.78 -5.43 10.02
N THR A 615 26.27 -6.09 8.99
CA THR A 615 25.97 -7.53 8.97
C THR A 615 26.11 -8.11 7.56
N ASN A 616 26.51 -9.38 7.46
CA ASN A 616 26.61 -10.11 6.20
C ASN A 616 25.34 -10.90 5.85
N GLU A 617 24.50 -11.17 6.84
CA GLU A 617 23.42 -12.14 6.71
C GLU A 617 22.30 -11.83 7.70
N VAL A 618 21.05 -12.01 7.25
CA VAL A 618 19.87 -12.03 8.10
C VAL A 618 19.08 -13.29 7.79
N ARG A 619 18.81 -14.12 8.80
CA ARG A 619 18.01 -15.34 8.66
C ARG A 619 16.64 -15.15 9.27
N ILE A 620 15.61 -15.60 8.57
CA ILE A 620 14.21 -15.64 9.02
C ILE A 620 13.75 -17.08 8.88
N LYS A 621 13.12 -17.64 9.90
CA LYS A 621 12.51 -18.96 9.82
C LYS A 621 11.21 -19.03 10.61
N PRO A 622 10.30 -19.96 10.28
CA PRO A 622 9.11 -20.21 11.08
C PRO A 622 9.49 -20.50 12.55
N ALA A 623 8.71 -19.99 13.50
CA ALA A 623 8.88 -20.37 14.89
C ALA A 623 8.47 -21.83 15.03
N GLU A 624 9.38 -22.70 15.48
CA GLU A 624 9.05 -24.11 15.72
C GLU A 624 7.92 -24.19 16.74
N ILE A 625 6.76 -24.67 16.31
CA ILE A 625 5.72 -25.13 17.24
C ILE A 625 6.35 -26.36 17.91
N ALA A 626 6.62 -26.28 19.21
CA ALA A 626 6.90 -27.49 19.98
C ALA A 626 5.79 -28.47 19.62
N ALA A 627 6.13 -29.59 18.99
CA ALA A 627 5.16 -30.62 18.67
C ALA A 627 4.52 -31.01 19.99
N ASN A 628 3.32 -30.49 20.26
CA ASN A 628 2.51 -30.93 21.37
C ASN A 628 2.26 -32.40 21.06
N GLY A 629 2.99 -33.26 21.77
CA GLY A 629 2.80 -34.69 21.70
C GLY A 629 1.32 -34.94 21.94
N ALA A 630 0.64 -35.40 20.89
CA ALA A 630 -0.66 -36.00 21.04
C ALA A 630 -0.45 -37.23 21.93
N ASN A 631 -0.83 -37.11 23.20
CA ASN A 631 -1.20 -38.22 24.06
C ASN A 631 -2.70 -38.42 23.95
#